data_AF-A0A945FM60-F1
#
_entry.id   AF-A0A945FM60-F1
#
_cell.length_a   1.000
_cell.length_b   1.000
_cell.length_c   1.000
_cell.angle_alpha   90.00
_cell.angle_beta   90.00
_cell.angle_gamma   90.00
#
_symmetry.space_group_name_H-M   'P 1'
#
loop_
_entity.id
_entity.type
_entity.pdbx_description
1 polymer ?
#
loop_
_entity_poly.entity_id
_entity_poly.type
_entity_poly.pdbx_seq_one_letter_code
_entity_poly.pdbx_strand_id
1 'polypeptide(L)'
;MIKRDQHLFPKDSDQEEGQGFYRDSSTGVGSATDLNAAPIALGQSILPTESSPFVFGRWFRGAWDGDQLSQPFKQASDGRKVTVGNRYYAVFRESLAPMNVPWGQSGKFKFKLTDGSVHFIENTPGWLSPKVSEGKLGIGSSFLHINLADQSVSTRIKMSHDQAGSTQLNVSGKINEQGMFTARGDSGMAAGALSGEGGHAAMLFEKTVEGGVFHGISTWSR
;
A
#
# COMPACT_ATOMS: atom_id res chain seq x y z
N MET A 1 39.12 21.20 -53.00
CA MET A 1 40.21 20.27 -52.67
C MET A 1 39.58 19.05 -52.02
N ILE A 2 39.57 17.91 -52.75
CA ILE A 2 39.43 16.49 -52.30
C ILE A 2 38.11 16.15 -51.56
N LYS A 3 37.05 15.52 -52.11
CA LYS A 3 36.83 14.24 -52.86
C LYS A 3 37.20 12.94 -52.11
N ARG A 4 36.20 12.09 -51.82
CA ARG A 4 36.04 10.63 -52.15
C ARG A 4 35.02 9.98 -51.19
N ASP A 5 33.83 9.56 -51.66
CA ASP A 5 33.47 8.31 -52.39
C ASP A 5 33.33 7.11 -51.43
N GLN A 6 32.13 6.62 -51.09
CA GLN A 6 31.22 5.71 -51.83
C GLN A 6 31.81 4.33 -52.24
N HIS A 7 31.18 3.25 -51.74
CA HIS A 7 30.91 1.93 -52.37
C HIS A 7 30.03 1.14 -51.35
N LEU A 8 28.79 0.65 -51.55
CA LEU A 8 28.03 -0.05 -52.61
C LEU A 8 28.64 -1.41 -53.05
N PHE A 9 28.18 -2.50 -52.37
CA PHE A 9 27.60 -3.82 -52.81
C PHE A 9 28.01 -4.46 -54.18
N PRO A 10 27.68 -5.74 -54.57
CA PRO A 10 27.08 -6.95 -53.91
C PRO A 10 27.60 -8.36 -54.41
N LYS A 11 26.88 -9.46 -54.04
CA LYS A 11 26.35 -10.61 -54.86
C LYS A 11 26.86 -12.07 -54.75
N ASP A 12 25.86 -13.00 -54.63
CA ASP A 12 25.62 -14.37 -55.20
C ASP A 12 26.67 -15.51 -54.99
N SER A 13 26.44 -16.84 -54.93
CA SER A 13 25.37 -17.86 -55.14
C SER A 13 25.89 -19.24 -54.58
N ASP A 14 25.11 -20.25 -54.14
CA ASP A 14 24.69 -21.53 -54.80
C ASP A 14 24.47 -22.60 -53.67
N GLN A 15 23.36 -23.34 -53.52
CA GLN A 15 22.83 -24.60 -54.13
C GLN A 15 23.48 -25.97 -53.76
N GLU A 16 22.62 -27.01 -53.73
CA GLU A 16 22.77 -28.51 -53.60
C GLU A 16 22.77 -29.14 -52.18
N GLU A 17 21.75 -29.91 -51.75
CA GLU A 17 21.26 -31.27 -52.11
C GLU A 17 22.19 -32.46 -51.72
N GLY A 18 21.66 -33.45 -50.98
CA GLY A 18 22.33 -34.73 -50.74
C GLY A 18 21.73 -35.61 -49.64
N GLN A 19 20.96 -36.64 -50.04
CA GLN A 19 20.29 -37.63 -49.22
C GLN A 19 21.25 -38.73 -48.68
N GLY A 20 20.89 -39.38 -47.57
CA GLY A 20 21.54 -40.62 -47.12
C GLY A 20 20.92 -41.25 -45.86
N PHE A 21 20.07 -42.25 -46.04
CA PHE A 21 19.51 -43.12 -44.99
C PHE A 21 20.51 -44.22 -44.59
N TYR A 22 20.66 -44.53 -43.29
CA TYR A 22 20.68 -45.91 -42.75
C TYR A 22 20.57 -45.89 -41.21
N ARG A 23 19.68 -46.75 -40.69
CA ARG A 23 19.37 -46.97 -39.25
C ARG A 23 20.41 -47.88 -38.60
N ASP A 24 20.73 -47.65 -37.33
CA ASP A 24 20.52 -48.66 -36.27
C ASP A 24 20.52 -48.03 -34.86
N SER A 25 20.07 -48.83 -33.92
CA SER A 25 19.31 -48.54 -32.73
C SER A 25 20.18 -48.66 -31.48
N SER A 26 20.10 -47.72 -30.55
CA SER A 26 20.13 -48.05 -29.12
C SER A 26 19.59 -46.88 -28.27
N THR A 27 18.36 -47.09 -27.79
CA THR A 27 17.86 -46.73 -26.45
C THR A 27 18.52 -45.58 -25.70
N GLY A 28 17.78 -44.48 -25.55
CA GLY A 28 18.14 -43.36 -24.67
C GLY A 28 16.98 -42.38 -24.44
N VAL A 29 15.89 -42.87 -23.87
CA VAL A 29 14.93 -42.19 -22.97
C VAL A 29 14.50 -40.75 -23.29
N GLY A 30 13.24 -40.63 -23.77
CA GLY A 30 12.28 -39.66 -23.24
C GLY A 30 12.08 -38.36 -24.02
N SER A 31 11.15 -38.34 -24.98
CA SER A 31 10.37 -37.14 -25.30
C SER A 31 9.13 -37.51 -26.08
N ALA A 32 8.02 -37.61 -25.36
CA ALA A 32 6.68 -37.42 -25.91
C ALA A 32 5.77 -37.05 -24.76
N THR A 33 5.39 -35.78 -24.68
CA THR A 33 3.98 -35.41 -24.58
C THR A 33 3.84 -33.93 -24.86
N ASP A 34 3.20 -33.67 -26.00
CA ASP A 34 2.56 -32.42 -26.35
C ASP A 34 1.59 -31.93 -25.26
N LEU A 35 1.14 -30.69 -25.46
CA LEU A 35 -0.02 -30.03 -24.87
C LEU A 35 0.23 -29.35 -23.51
N ASN A 36 0.61 -28.08 -23.59
CA ASN A 36 -0.05 -27.03 -22.83
C ASN A 36 0.14 -25.67 -23.49
N ALA A 37 -0.66 -25.43 -24.54
CA ALA A 37 -1.06 -24.06 -24.85
C ALA A 37 -2.00 -23.60 -23.72
N ALA A 38 -1.44 -22.92 -22.72
CA ALA A 38 -2.24 -22.32 -21.67
C ALA A 38 -3.09 -21.19 -22.29
N PRO A 39 -4.42 -21.12 -22.00
CA PRO A 39 -5.25 -20.03 -22.46
C PRO A 39 -4.77 -18.71 -21.82
N ILE A 40 -4.78 -17.64 -22.62
CA ILE A 40 -4.54 -16.26 -22.16
C ILE A 40 -5.63 -15.92 -21.13
N ALA A 41 -5.27 -15.98 -19.86
CA ALA A 41 -6.12 -15.51 -18.78
C ALA A 41 -6.10 -13.97 -18.78
N LEU A 42 -7.12 -13.36 -19.40
CA LEU A 42 -7.50 -11.98 -19.16
C LEU A 42 -7.98 -11.86 -17.70
N GLY A 43 -7.07 -11.41 -16.84
CA GLY A 43 -7.32 -11.18 -15.43
C GLY A 43 -6.01 -10.92 -14.71
N GLN A 44 -5.48 -9.70 -14.83
CA GLN A 44 -4.36 -9.26 -14.02
C GLN A 44 -4.79 -9.25 -12.54
N SER A 45 -4.56 -10.36 -11.86
CA SER A 45 -4.45 -10.38 -10.41
C SER A 45 -3.19 -9.60 -10.06
N ILE A 46 -3.34 -8.31 -9.73
CA ILE A 46 -2.30 -7.49 -9.10
C ILE A 46 -2.11 -7.99 -7.66
N LEU A 47 -1.44 -9.14 -7.53
CA LEU A 47 -0.89 -9.58 -6.26
C LEU A 47 0.04 -8.46 -5.76
N PRO A 48 -0.07 -7.99 -4.50
CA PRO A 48 0.83 -6.96 -3.98
C PRO A 48 2.25 -7.52 -3.86
N THR A 49 3.11 -7.25 -4.85
CA THR A 49 4.55 -7.58 -4.78
C THR A 49 5.38 -6.37 -4.33
N GLU A 50 4.80 -5.18 -4.27
CA GLU A 50 5.50 -4.00 -3.77
C GLU A 50 5.66 -4.07 -2.23
N SER A 51 6.78 -3.58 -1.71
CA SER A 51 6.88 -3.25 -0.29
C SER A 51 6.05 -1.99 -0.01
N SER A 52 5.53 -1.85 1.22
CA SER A 52 4.81 -0.63 1.60
C SER A 52 5.71 0.60 1.37
N PRO A 53 5.28 1.60 0.56
CA PRO A 53 6.07 2.80 0.29
C PRO A 53 5.95 3.85 1.41
N PHE A 54 5.22 3.52 2.48
CA PHE A 54 4.84 4.48 3.50
C PHE A 54 5.80 4.49 4.68
N VAL A 55 6.11 5.70 5.14
CA VAL A 55 6.84 5.92 6.38
C VAL A 55 6.00 6.83 7.28
N PHE A 56 5.84 6.43 8.55
CA PHE A 56 5.19 7.27 9.55
C PHE A 56 6.23 8.18 10.21
N GLY A 57 5.96 9.49 10.22
CA GLY A 57 6.73 10.47 10.96
C GLY A 57 5.98 10.96 12.18
N ARG A 58 6.70 11.32 13.25
CA ARG A 58 6.18 12.04 14.42
C ARG A 58 6.77 13.43 14.54
N TRP A 59 5.98 14.38 15.03
CA TRP A 59 6.41 15.78 15.23
C TRP A 59 7.17 16.02 16.53
N PHE A 60 6.93 15.16 17.52
CA PHE A 60 7.53 15.24 18.85
C PHE A 60 8.84 14.43 18.92
N ARG A 61 9.76 14.82 19.82
CA ARG A 61 11.13 14.28 19.83
C ARG A 61 11.21 12.82 20.25
N GLY A 62 10.60 12.46 21.38
CA GLY A 62 10.55 11.07 21.87
C GLY A 62 9.47 10.28 21.13
N ALA A 63 9.58 8.96 21.04
CA ALA A 63 8.43 8.12 20.76
C ALA A 63 7.60 8.02 22.04
N TRP A 64 6.27 7.92 21.93
CA TRP A 64 5.47 7.48 23.08
C TRP A 64 5.73 6.00 23.34
N ASP A 65 5.55 5.57 24.59
CA ASP A 65 5.71 4.16 24.94
C ASP A 65 4.83 3.29 24.03
N GLY A 66 5.40 2.21 23.48
CA GLY A 66 4.73 1.33 22.51
C GLY A 66 4.72 1.81 21.05
N ASP A 67 5.13 3.05 20.74
CA ASP A 67 5.28 3.51 19.35
C ASP A 67 6.56 2.96 18.72
N GLN A 68 6.42 1.86 17.98
CA GLN A 68 7.48 1.24 17.19
C GLN A 68 7.37 1.54 15.69
N LEU A 69 6.27 2.16 15.26
CA LEU A 69 5.96 2.34 13.84
C LEU A 69 6.44 3.70 13.31
N SER A 70 6.46 4.74 14.14
CA SER A 70 6.85 6.08 13.70
C SER A 70 8.37 6.33 13.81
N GLN A 71 8.86 7.26 12.99
CA GLN A 71 10.21 7.80 13.04
C GLN A 71 10.17 9.32 13.33
N PRO A 72 11.22 9.93 13.90
CA PRO A 72 11.29 11.39 14.00
C PRO A 72 11.12 12.03 12.62
N PHE A 73 10.39 13.16 12.55
CA PHE A 73 10.08 13.86 11.30
C PHE A 73 11.26 13.94 10.32
N LYS A 74 12.45 14.36 10.79
CA LYS A 74 13.64 14.52 9.94
C LYS A 74 14.02 13.24 9.18
N GLN A 75 13.83 12.07 9.78
CA GLN A 75 14.12 10.78 9.15
C GLN A 75 12.99 10.35 8.22
N ALA A 76 11.74 10.50 8.68
CA ALA A 76 10.57 10.12 7.89
C ALA A 76 10.44 10.95 6.59
N SER A 77 10.76 12.25 6.66
CA SER A 77 10.65 13.17 5.53
C SER A 77 11.79 13.10 4.52
N ASP A 78 12.89 12.41 4.84
CA ASP A 78 14.07 12.40 3.98
C ASP A 78 13.77 11.77 2.62
N GLY A 79 13.89 12.56 1.54
CA GLY A 79 13.51 12.16 0.19
C GLY A 79 12.01 11.94 -0.06
N ARG A 80 11.13 12.28 0.89
CA ARG A 80 9.69 11.98 0.82
C ARG A 80 8.81 13.21 0.96
N LYS A 81 7.57 13.08 0.50
CA LYS A 81 6.51 14.10 0.61
C LYS A 81 5.47 13.67 1.63
N VAL A 82 4.94 14.63 2.37
CA VAL A 82 3.78 14.42 3.26
C VAL A 82 2.56 14.08 2.39
N THR A 83 1.82 13.05 2.77
CA THR A 83 0.51 12.71 2.17
C THR A 83 -0.61 13.26 3.02
N VAL A 84 -0.69 12.79 4.26
CA VAL A 84 -1.68 13.15 5.28
C VAL A 84 -0.98 13.29 6.62
N GLY A 85 -1.54 14.10 7.52
CA GLY A 85 -1.01 14.25 8.87
C GLY A 85 -2.05 14.78 9.83
N ASN A 86 -1.77 14.62 11.12
CA ASN A 86 -2.53 15.20 12.22
C ASN A 86 -1.58 15.91 13.20
N ARG A 87 -2.07 16.20 14.41
CA ARG A 87 -1.30 16.89 15.45
C ARG A 87 -0.05 16.14 15.93
N TYR A 88 0.02 14.82 15.74
CA TYR A 88 1.07 13.96 16.31
C TYR A 88 1.94 13.29 15.26
N TYR A 89 1.33 12.91 14.14
CA TYR A 89 1.96 12.08 13.11
C TYR A 89 1.71 12.62 11.70
N ALA A 90 2.51 12.14 10.75
CA ALA A 90 2.28 12.25 9.32
C ALA A 90 2.65 10.95 8.61
N VAL A 91 2.02 10.72 7.46
CA VAL A 91 2.41 9.68 6.51
C VAL A 91 3.22 10.32 5.39
N PHE A 92 4.32 9.68 5.05
CA PHE A 92 5.24 10.10 4.00
C PHE A 92 5.34 9.02 2.92
N ARG A 93 5.49 9.45 1.66
CA ARG A 93 5.87 8.60 0.53
C ARG A 93 6.66 9.40 -0.50
N GLU A 94 7.42 8.74 -1.36
CA GLU A 94 8.31 9.41 -2.33
C GLU A 94 7.54 10.16 -3.43
N SER A 95 6.50 9.53 -4.00
CA SER A 95 5.73 10.06 -5.13
C SER A 95 4.29 10.40 -4.75
N LEU A 96 3.76 11.52 -5.27
CA LEU A 96 2.34 11.88 -5.20
C LEU A 96 1.63 11.69 -6.54
N ALA A 97 2.22 10.91 -7.45
CA ALA A 97 1.60 10.60 -8.74
C ALA A 97 0.24 9.92 -8.55
N PRO A 98 -0.68 10.05 -9.54
CA PRO A 98 -1.89 9.24 -9.57
C PRO A 98 -1.58 7.75 -9.41
N MET A 99 -2.49 7.04 -8.77
CA MET A 99 -2.39 5.59 -8.62
C MET A 99 -2.44 4.90 -9.99
N ASN A 100 -1.68 3.82 -10.13
CA ASN A 100 -1.69 2.96 -11.28
C ASN A 100 -2.79 1.89 -11.17
N VAL A 101 -4.04 2.35 -11.03
CA VAL A 101 -5.23 1.51 -10.85
C VAL A 101 -6.33 2.01 -11.78
N PRO A 102 -7.35 1.19 -12.11
CA PRO A 102 -8.42 1.60 -13.01
C PRO A 102 -9.40 2.56 -12.28
N TRP A 103 -8.96 3.81 -12.09
CA TRP A 103 -9.71 4.85 -11.40
C TRP A 103 -11.05 5.13 -12.09
N GLY A 104 -12.13 5.28 -11.30
CA GLY A 104 -13.48 5.46 -11.84
C GLY A 104 -14.11 4.21 -12.45
N GLN A 105 -13.41 3.06 -12.46
CA GLN A 105 -13.96 1.78 -12.91
C GLN A 105 -14.38 0.91 -11.71
N SER A 106 -15.11 -0.17 -11.99
CA SER A 106 -15.56 -1.15 -10.99
C SER A 106 -14.36 -1.89 -10.37
N GLY A 107 -13.79 -1.31 -9.31
CA GLY A 107 -12.71 -1.88 -8.50
C GLY A 107 -12.99 -1.70 -7.02
N LYS A 108 -12.98 -2.80 -6.26
CA LYS A 108 -13.13 -2.80 -4.80
C LYS A 108 -11.88 -3.38 -4.16
N PHE A 109 -11.21 -2.58 -3.33
CA PHE A 109 -10.09 -3.07 -2.52
C PHE A 109 -10.56 -3.36 -1.12
N LYS A 110 -10.14 -4.50 -0.58
CA LYS A 110 -10.37 -4.91 0.80
C LYS A 110 -9.03 -5.10 1.45
N PHE A 111 -8.75 -4.33 2.49
CA PHE A 111 -7.51 -4.41 3.23
C PHE A 111 -7.77 -4.95 4.63
N LYS A 112 -6.79 -5.70 5.12
CA LYS A 112 -6.66 -6.13 6.51
C LYS A 112 -5.64 -5.25 7.20
N LEU A 113 -5.89 -4.93 8.46
CA LEU A 113 -4.92 -4.27 9.32
C LEU A 113 -3.73 -5.21 9.49
N THR A 114 -2.51 -4.74 9.19
CA THR A 114 -1.29 -5.54 9.32
C THR A 114 -0.52 -5.18 10.57
N ASP A 115 -0.41 -3.89 10.87
CA ASP A 115 0.29 -3.38 12.03
C ASP A 115 -0.24 -1.98 12.39
N GLY A 116 0.03 -1.52 13.61
CA GLY A 116 -0.32 -0.18 14.02
C GLY A 116 0.04 0.13 15.47
N SER A 117 0.05 1.42 15.78
CA SER A 117 0.21 1.94 17.14
C SER A 117 -0.99 2.83 17.45
N VAL A 118 -1.52 2.72 18.67
CA VAL A 118 -2.61 3.55 19.15
C VAL A 118 -2.32 4.00 20.58
N HIS A 119 -2.58 5.27 20.86
CA HIS A 119 -2.41 5.86 22.17
C HIS A 119 -3.70 6.50 22.62
N PHE A 120 -3.98 6.40 23.91
CA PHE A 120 -5.06 7.09 24.58
C PHE A 120 -4.51 8.33 25.27
N ILE A 121 -5.08 9.48 24.95
CA ILE A 121 -4.76 10.76 25.59
C ILE A 121 -5.93 11.12 26.49
N GLU A 122 -5.67 11.20 27.79
CA GLU A 122 -6.70 11.54 28.78
C GLU A 122 -7.24 12.96 28.55
N ASN A 123 -8.56 13.10 28.67
CA ASN A 123 -9.19 14.41 28.73
C ASN A 123 -8.96 14.99 30.13
N THR A 124 -8.09 15.98 30.22
CA THR A 124 -7.77 16.67 31.48
C THR A 124 -8.08 18.16 31.35
N PRO A 125 -8.39 18.84 32.47
CA PRO A 125 -8.53 20.30 32.46
C PRO A 125 -7.27 20.98 31.90
N GLY A 126 -7.42 22.10 31.20
CA GLY A 126 -6.33 22.71 30.42
C GLY A 126 -5.11 23.21 31.21
N TRP A 127 -5.16 23.20 32.55
CA TRP A 127 -4.03 23.51 33.43
C TRP A 127 -3.23 22.26 33.86
N LEU A 128 -3.66 21.06 33.46
CA LEU A 128 -2.94 19.81 33.66
C LEU A 128 -2.44 19.27 32.32
N SER A 129 -1.27 18.62 32.37
CA SER A 129 -0.79 17.87 31.22
C SER A 129 -1.58 16.56 31.12
N PRO A 130 -2.17 16.24 29.95
CA PRO A 130 -2.85 14.96 29.78
C PRO A 130 -1.83 13.82 29.85
N LYS A 131 -2.20 12.73 30.50
CA LYS A 131 -1.44 11.50 30.41
C LYS A 131 -1.67 10.87 29.04
N VAL A 132 -0.58 10.34 28.48
CA VAL A 132 -0.62 9.54 27.25
C VAL A 132 -0.19 8.13 27.60
N SER A 133 -0.98 7.14 27.20
CA SER A 133 -0.69 5.72 27.42
C SER A 133 -1.03 4.89 26.19
N GLU A 134 -0.34 3.77 26.05
CA GLU A 134 -0.56 2.83 24.95
C GLU A 134 -1.96 2.20 25.03
N GLY A 135 -2.66 2.17 23.90
CA GLY A 135 -3.86 1.37 23.69
C GLY A 135 -3.57 0.15 22.81
N LYS A 136 -4.56 -0.70 22.61
CA LYS A 136 -4.44 -1.94 21.82
C LYS A 136 -5.31 -1.89 20.59
N LEU A 137 -4.81 -2.38 19.46
CA LEU A 137 -5.56 -2.51 18.21
C LEU A 137 -6.13 -3.92 18.01
N GLY A 138 -7.38 -3.99 17.55
CA GLY A 138 -8.03 -5.24 17.16
C GLY A 138 -7.72 -5.62 15.72
N ILE A 139 -6.51 -6.12 15.45
CA ILE A 139 -5.99 -6.45 14.10
C ILE A 139 -6.96 -7.33 13.30
N GLY A 140 -7.39 -8.47 13.85
CA GLY A 140 -8.28 -9.41 13.15
C GLY A 140 -9.75 -8.98 12.99
N SER A 141 -10.14 -7.83 13.56
CA SER A 141 -11.53 -7.34 13.55
C SER A 141 -11.70 -5.99 12.84
N SER A 142 -10.63 -5.48 12.25
CA SER A 142 -10.58 -4.17 11.60
C SER A 142 -10.52 -4.34 10.08
N PHE A 143 -11.13 -3.42 9.33
CA PHE A 143 -11.13 -3.44 7.87
C PHE A 143 -10.97 -2.05 7.29
N LEU A 144 -10.43 -1.98 6.09
CA LEU A 144 -10.44 -0.80 5.23
C LEU A 144 -10.92 -1.23 3.84
N HIS A 145 -12.02 -0.65 3.39
CA HIS A 145 -12.62 -0.90 2.10
C HIS A 145 -12.57 0.35 1.23
N ILE A 146 -12.18 0.17 -0.02
CA ILE A 146 -12.12 1.23 -1.03
C ILE A 146 -12.96 0.81 -2.23
N ASN A 147 -13.78 1.73 -2.75
CA ASN A 147 -14.46 1.58 -4.03
C ASN A 147 -13.98 2.68 -4.98
N LEU A 148 -13.29 2.30 -6.05
CA LEU A 148 -12.72 3.23 -7.03
C LEU A 148 -13.76 3.85 -7.95
N ALA A 149 -14.89 3.17 -8.18
CA ALA A 149 -15.99 3.70 -8.99
C ALA A 149 -16.70 4.86 -8.26
N ASP A 150 -17.04 4.63 -6.99
CA ASP A 150 -17.76 5.60 -6.16
C ASP A 150 -16.83 6.59 -5.45
N GLN A 151 -15.51 6.42 -5.66
CA GLN A 151 -14.43 7.15 -5.00
C GLN A 151 -14.62 7.18 -3.48
N SER A 152 -15.02 6.05 -2.90
CA SER A 152 -15.43 5.96 -1.51
C SER A 152 -14.51 5.09 -0.67
N VAL A 153 -14.41 5.46 0.61
CA VAL A 153 -13.72 4.70 1.64
C VAL A 153 -14.68 4.38 2.78
N SER A 154 -14.54 3.19 3.36
CA SER A 154 -15.18 2.79 4.61
C SER A 154 -14.19 2.00 5.45
N THR A 155 -14.06 2.33 6.73
CA THR A 155 -13.18 1.60 7.63
C THR A 155 -13.80 1.42 9.00
N ARG A 156 -13.46 0.28 9.60
CA ARG A 156 -13.66 0.02 11.02
C ARG A 156 -12.32 -0.32 11.65
N ILE A 157 -12.03 0.31 12.78
CA ILE A 157 -10.90 -0.05 13.64
C ILE A 157 -11.43 -0.35 15.03
N LYS A 158 -11.15 -1.54 15.55
CA LYS A 158 -11.37 -1.82 16.98
C LYS A 158 -10.14 -1.43 17.77
N MET A 159 -10.36 -0.79 18.92
CA MET A 159 -9.30 -0.42 19.83
C MET A 159 -9.75 -0.56 21.27
N SER A 160 -8.81 -0.70 22.20
CA SER A 160 -9.11 -0.73 23.62
C SER A 160 -8.03 -0.04 24.45
N HIS A 161 -8.43 0.40 25.64
CA HIS A 161 -7.55 0.94 26.66
C HIS A 161 -8.16 0.65 28.03
N ASP A 162 -7.33 0.48 29.07
CA ASP A 162 -7.81 0.06 30.40
C ASP A 162 -8.82 1.04 31.00
N GLN A 163 -8.65 2.34 30.75
CA GLN A 163 -9.57 3.39 31.25
C GLN A 163 -10.82 3.57 30.37
N ALA A 164 -10.71 3.37 29.06
CA ALA A 164 -11.80 3.65 28.11
C ALA A 164 -12.60 2.40 27.72
N GLY A 165 -12.14 1.21 28.15
CA GLY A 165 -12.67 -0.06 27.71
C GLY A 165 -12.40 -0.33 26.23
N SER A 166 -13.19 -1.24 25.65
CA SER A 166 -13.14 -1.55 24.21
C SER A 166 -14.11 -0.67 23.43
N THR A 167 -13.65 -0.12 22.32
CA THR A 167 -14.45 0.71 21.42
C THR A 167 -14.12 0.41 19.96
N GLN A 168 -14.85 1.07 19.05
CA GLN A 168 -14.57 1.00 17.63
C GLN A 168 -14.78 2.36 16.96
N LEU A 169 -13.88 2.67 16.03
CA LEU A 169 -14.06 3.75 15.07
C LEU A 169 -14.76 3.15 13.85
N ASN A 170 -15.88 3.75 13.43
CA ASN A 170 -16.51 3.46 12.13
C ASN A 170 -16.61 4.78 11.38
N VAL A 171 -15.97 4.86 10.22
CA VAL A 171 -15.96 6.08 9.41
C VAL A 171 -16.11 5.75 7.93
N SER A 172 -16.67 6.69 7.19
CA SER A 172 -16.76 6.64 5.73
C SER A 172 -16.39 8.00 5.13
N GLY A 173 -16.03 7.99 3.86
CA GLY A 173 -15.66 9.22 3.17
C GLY A 173 -15.22 9.00 1.74
N LYS A 174 -14.27 9.82 1.29
CA LYS A 174 -13.86 9.92 -0.11
C LYS A 174 -12.36 9.70 -0.28
N ILE A 175 -12.00 9.19 -1.45
CA ILE A 175 -10.62 8.97 -1.91
C ILE A 175 -10.42 9.71 -3.25
N ASN A 176 -9.22 10.22 -3.50
CA ASN A 176 -8.85 10.85 -4.78
C ASN A 176 -7.91 9.97 -5.62
N GLU A 177 -7.64 10.40 -6.86
CA GLU A 177 -6.83 9.66 -7.84
C GLU A 177 -5.38 9.42 -7.38
N GLN A 178 -4.85 10.26 -6.47
CA GLN A 178 -3.54 10.07 -5.83
C GLN A 178 -3.59 9.02 -4.71
N GLY A 179 -4.76 8.43 -4.44
CA GLY A 179 -4.97 7.44 -3.39
C GLY A 179 -5.13 8.02 -2.00
N MET A 180 -5.18 9.35 -1.85
CA MET A 180 -5.37 10.00 -0.56
C MET A 180 -6.85 9.99 -0.20
N PHE A 181 -7.17 9.65 1.05
CA PHE A 181 -8.54 9.57 1.52
C PHE A 181 -8.73 10.25 2.87
N THR A 182 -9.95 10.73 3.09
CA THR A 182 -10.42 11.18 4.41
C THR A 182 -11.80 10.59 4.68
N ALA A 183 -12.05 10.24 5.93
CA ALA A 183 -13.27 9.63 6.40
C ALA A 183 -13.66 10.19 7.77
N ARG A 184 -14.96 10.37 8.01
CA ARG A 184 -15.50 10.88 9.27
C ARG A 184 -16.66 10.01 9.74
N GLY A 185 -16.93 10.09 11.04
CA GLY A 185 -18.07 9.49 11.72
C GLY A 185 -18.38 10.30 12.97
N ASP A 186 -19.34 9.86 13.76
CA ASP A 186 -19.94 10.67 14.83
C ASP A 186 -18.95 11.19 15.88
N SER A 187 -17.87 10.44 16.13
CA SER A 187 -16.91 10.73 17.20
C SER A 187 -15.46 10.50 16.79
N GLY A 188 -15.18 10.55 15.49
CA GLY A 188 -13.82 10.31 15.02
C GLY A 188 -13.64 10.52 13.52
N MET A 189 -12.38 10.41 13.12
CA MET A 189 -11.98 10.54 11.73
C MET A 189 -10.81 9.61 11.40
N ALA A 190 -10.61 9.39 10.11
CA ALA A 190 -9.42 8.78 9.58
C ALA A 190 -8.96 9.51 8.33
N ALA A 191 -7.66 9.55 8.11
CA ALA A 191 -7.06 10.06 6.88
C ALA A 191 -5.90 9.16 6.51
N GLY A 192 -5.72 8.88 5.23
CA GLY A 192 -4.72 7.94 4.77
C GLY A 192 -4.39 8.05 3.30
N ALA A 193 -3.55 7.14 2.85
CA ALA A 193 -3.16 7.03 1.46
C ALA A 193 -3.02 5.55 1.05
N LEU A 194 -3.30 5.26 -0.22
CA LEU A 194 -2.99 3.99 -0.87
C LEU A 194 -1.65 4.07 -1.64
N SER A 195 -0.96 2.94 -1.74
CA SER A 195 0.24 2.81 -2.58
C SER A 195 -0.13 2.91 -4.07
N GLY A 196 0.87 3.09 -4.94
CA GLY A 196 0.66 3.30 -6.38
C GLY A 196 -0.13 2.16 -7.03
N GLU A 197 0.18 0.91 -6.67
CA GLU A 197 -0.49 -0.29 -7.19
C GLU A 197 -1.73 -0.70 -6.36
N GLY A 198 -2.07 0.10 -5.34
CA GLY A 198 -3.18 -0.15 -4.42
C GLY A 198 -3.01 -1.38 -3.53
N GLY A 199 -1.79 -1.89 -3.38
CA GLY A 199 -1.47 -3.07 -2.56
C GLY A 199 -1.43 -2.80 -1.06
N HIS A 200 -1.09 -1.57 -0.67
CA HIS A 200 -0.92 -1.15 0.72
C HIS A 200 -1.70 0.13 1.02
N ALA A 201 -2.02 0.32 2.29
CA ALA A 201 -2.50 1.60 2.79
C ALA A 201 -1.79 1.99 4.09
N ALA A 202 -1.62 3.29 4.28
CA ALA A 202 -1.23 3.89 5.55
C ALA A 202 -2.32 4.86 6.00
N MET A 203 -2.65 4.82 7.29
CA MET A 203 -3.77 5.60 7.82
C MET A 203 -3.47 6.12 9.22
N LEU A 204 -3.80 7.40 9.44
CA LEU A 204 -3.96 8.02 10.74
C LEU A 204 -5.43 8.00 11.12
N PHE A 205 -5.73 7.85 12.41
CA PHE A 205 -7.10 7.90 12.88
C PHE A 205 -7.21 8.48 14.29
N GLU A 206 -8.40 8.99 14.59
CA GLU A 206 -8.74 9.56 15.89
C GLU A 206 -10.15 9.12 16.29
N LYS A 207 -10.33 8.76 17.56
CA LYS A 207 -11.64 8.41 18.14
C LYS A 207 -11.76 9.05 19.52
N THR A 208 -12.67 10.01 19.63
CA THR A 208 -13.06 10.59 20.92
C THR A 208 -13.97 9.62 21.65
N VAL A 209 -13.73 9.43 22.95
CA VAL A 209 -14.55 8.63 23.86
C VAL A 209 -14.74 9.40 25.16
N GLU A 210 -15.53 8.85 26.07
CA GLU A 210 -15.56 9.37 27.42
C GLU A 210 -14.15 9.29 28.05
N GLY A 211 -13.72 10.38 28.68
CA GLY A 211 -12.43 10.45 29.36
C GLY A 211 -11.21 10.67 28.48
N GLY A 212 -11.32 10.75 27.14
CA GLY A 212 -10.15 11.03 26.29
C GLY A 212 -10.32 10.78 24.80
N VAL A 213 -9.18 10.73 24.10
CA VAL A 213 -9.13 10.53 22.64
C VAL A 213 -8.08 9.48 22.32
N PHE A 214 -8.48 8.48 21.52
CA PHE A 214 -7.53 7.59 20.87
C PHE A 214 -6.94 8.28 19.64
N HIS A 215 -5.62 8.28 19.52
CA HIS A 215 -4.90 8.67 18.32
C HIS A 215 -4.06 7.49 17.86
N GLY A 216 -4.08 7.17 16.56
CA GLY A 216 -3.26 6.06 16.08
C GLY A 216 -2.85 6.16 14.63
N ILE A 217 -1.91 5.30 14.31
CA ILE A 217 -1.33 5.08 12.99
C ILE A 217 -1.40 3.59 12.66
N SER A 218 -1.62 3.26 11.39
CA SER A 218 -1.87 1.87 10.98
C SER A 218 -1.46 1.59 9.55
N THR A 219 -0.91 0.40 9.33
CA THR A 219 -0.60 -0.16 8.01
C THR A 219 -1.63 -1.21 7.63
N TRP A 220 -1.90 -1.33 6.33
CA TRP A 220 -2.89 -2.25 5.82
C TRP A 220 -2.41 -2.89 4.52
N SER A 221 -2.76 -4.15 4.29
CA SER A 221 -2.49 -4.87 3.05
C SER A 221 -3.73 -5.61 2.54
N ARG A 222 -3.82 -5.82 1.23
CA ARG A 222 -4.90 -6.59 0.60
C ARG A 222 -4.76 -8.10 0.82
#